data_AF-A0A350EV13-F1
#
_entry.id   AF-A0A350EV13-F1
#
_cell.length_a   1.000
_cell.length_b   1.000
_cell.length_c   1.000
_cell.angle_alpha   90.00
_cell.angle_beta   90.00
_cell.angle_gamma   90.00
#
_symmetry.space_group_name_H-M   'P 1'
#
loop_
_entity.id
_entity.type
_entity.pdbx_description
1 polymer ?
#
loop_
_entity_poly.entity_id
_entity_poly.type
_entity_poly.pdbx_seq_one_letter_code
_entity_poly.pdbx_strand_id
1 'polypeptide(L)'
;MTDQAPASPSRVLIVVSANPRTSGRLAEAIRIAAGVSAWQKVAVTLYVGGDALQGLLPGDGLFVDEDNIVDFLPTLCERRQGVYLEQGHPLVESNRDRLSFPEIDAGGLARLAAGHDYVMRF
;
A
#
# COMPACT_ATOMS: atom_id res chain seq x y z
N MET A 1 -2.18 -21.40 35.91
CA MET A 1 -2.21 -20.13 35.15
C MET A 1 -1.56 -20.43 33.82
N THR A 2 -2.34 -20.79 32.80
CA THR A 2 -1.82 -21.16 31.48
C THR A 2 -1.48 -19.89 30.73
N ASP A 3 -0.19 -19.71 30.48
CA ASP A 3 0.37 -18.65 29.65
C ASP A 3 -0.07 -18.91 28.20
N GLN A 4 -1.10 -18.20 27.74
CA GLN A 4 -1.57 -18.29 26.36
C GLN A 4 -0.68 -17.38 25.53
N ALA A 5 0.04 -17.95 24.55
CA ALA A 5 0.83 -17.17 23.60
C ALA A 5 -0.06 -16.05 23.02
N PRO A 6 0.44 -14.81 22.91
CA PRO A 6 -0.36 -13.70 22.41
C PRO A 6 -0.89 -14.05 21.02
N ALA A 7 -2.20 -13.82 20.81
CA ALA A 7 -2.81 -14.02 19.52
C ALA A 7 -2.06 -13.19 18.46
N SER A 8 -1.80 -13.78 17.29
CA SER A 8 -1.18 -13.06 16.19
C SER A 8 -2.01 -11.83 15.82
N PRO A 9 -1.38 -10.69 15.50
CA PRO A 9 -2.11 -9.49 15.14
C PRO A 9 -2.96 -9.75 13.89
N SER A 10 -4.16 -9.18 13.85
CA SER A 10 -5.00 -9.21 12.65
C SER A 10 -4.24 -8.61 11.46
N ARG A 11 -4.49 -9.12 10.27
CA ARG A 11 -3.84 -8.72 9.02
C ARG A 11 -4.85 -8.04 8.11
N VAL A 12 -4.54 -6.83 7.66
CA VAL A 12 -5.35 -6.09 6.69
C VAL A 12 -4.58 -5.89 5.39
N LEU A 13 -5.21 -6.22 4.27
CA LEU A 13 -4.75 -5.86 2.94
C LEU A 13 -5.53 -4.62 2.46
N ILE A 14 -4.80 -3.57 2.10
CA ILE A 14 -5.32 -2.37 1.46
C ILE A 14 -4.96 -2.44 -0.02
N VAL A 15 -5.95 -2.34 -0.90
CA VAL A 15 -5.80 -2.39 -2.36
C VAL A 15 -6.25 -1.06 -2.94
N VAL A 16 -5.36 -0.40 -3.70
CA VAL A 16 -5.70 0.84 -4.40
C VAL A 16 -5.24 0.80 -5.85
N SER A 17 -6.09 1.29 -6.74
CA SER A 17 -5.80 1.32 -8.20
C SER A 17 -6.31 2.56 -8.93
N ALA A 18 -7.01 3.45 -8.23
CA ALA A 18 -7.62 4.63 -8.83
C ALA A 18 -6.56 5.68 -9.23
N ASN A 19 -6.86 6.42 -10.30
CA ASN A 19 -6.00 7.49 -10.80
C ASN A 19 -5.93 8.66 -9.80
N PRO A 20 -4.73 9.01 -9.28
CA PRO A 20 -4.58 10.01 -8.23
C PRO A 20 -4.86 11.45 -8.71
N ARG A 21 -4.85 11.70 -10.02
CA ARG A 21 -5.20 13.03 -10.58
C ARG A 21 -6.71 13.31 -10.54
N THR A 22 -7.53 12.27 -10.44
CA THR A 22 -8.99 12.39 -10.46
C THR A 22 -9.66 11.83 -9.21
N SER A 23 -8.89 11.29 -8.27
CA SER A 23 -9.42 10.57 -7.10
C SER A 23 -8.45 10.62 -5.92
N GLY A 24 -8.95 11.02 -4.74
CA GLY A 24 -8.19 11.03 -3.48
C GLY A 24 -7.97 9.64 -2.86
N ARG A 25 -8.38 8.56 -3.53
CA ARG A 25 -8.33 7.19 -2.99
C ARG A 25 -6.92 6.70 -2.67
N LEU A 26 -5.91 7.13 -3.44
CA LEU A 26 -4.52 6.83 -3.14
C LEU A 26 -4.07 7.52 -1.84
N ALA A 27 -4.35 8.82 -1.72
CA ALA A 27 -4.05 9.60 -0.53
C ALA A 27 -4.73 9.03 0.72
N GLU A 28 -6.02 8.68 0.62
CA GLU A 28 -6.76 8.00 1.69
C GLU A 28 -6.13 6.66 2.09
N ALA A 29 -5.81 5.81 1.11
CA ALA A 29 -5.21 4.49 1.35
C ALA A 29 -3.85 4.61 2.06
N ILE A 30 -2.99 5.54 1.61
CA ILE A 30 -1.66 5.78 2.21
C ILE A 30 -1.82 6.30 3.64
N ARG A 31 -2.68 7.29 3.87
CA ARG A 31 -2.93 7.85 5.21
C ARG A 31 -3.47 6.80 6.18
N ILE A 32 -4.41 5.97 5.74
CA ILE A 32 -4.95 4.87 6.56
C ILE A 32 -3.88 3.82 6.84
N ALA A 33 -3.11 3.40 5.82
CA ALA A 33 -2.04 2.43 5.98
C ALA A 33 -1.01 2.91 7.01
N ALA A 34 -0.58 4.18 6.92
CA ALA A 34 0.37 4.78 7.85
C ALA A 34 -0.19 4.85 9.28
N GLY A 35 -1.43 5.34 9.44
CA GLY A 35 -2.09 5.46 10.74
C GLY A 35 -2.32 4.12 11.44
N VAL A 36 -2.81 3.10 10.71
CA VAL A 36 -3.05 1.76 11.26
C VAL A 36 -1.71 1.07 11.60
N SER A 37 -0.70 1.21 10.74
CA SER A 37 0.64 0.66 10.99
C SER A 37 1.33 1.28 12.21
N ALA A 38 1.04 2.55 12.51
CA ALA A 38 1.55 3.21 13.71
C ALA A 38 1.00 2.59 15.01
N TRP A 39 -0.19 1.98 14.98
CA TRP A 39 -0.79 1.35 16.16
C TRP A 39 -0.13 0.01 16.54
N GLN A 40 0.56 -0.65 15.59
CA GLN A 40 1.28 -1.92 15.80
C GLN A 40 0.43 -3.09 16.34
N LYS A 41 -0.91 -2.98 16.33
CA LYS A 41 -1.83 -4.07 16.70
C LYS A 41 -2.38 -4.84 15.50
N VAL A 42 -2.18 -4.30 14.30
CA VAL A 42 -2.64 -4.86 13.03
C VAL A 42 -1.46 -4.84 12.07
N ALA A 43 -1.21 -5.95 11.40
CA ALA A 43 -0.25 -6.02 10.30
C ALA A 43 -0.91 -5.49 9.02
N VAL A 44 -0.35 -4.44 8.45
CA VAL A 44 -0.87 -3.78 7.25
C VAL A 44 -0.05 -4.20 6.04
N THR A 45 -0.75 -4.60 4.98
CA THR A 45 -0.20 -4.77 3.65
C THR A 45 -0.90 -3.79 2.71
N LEU A 46 -0.15 -3.04 1.92
CA LEU A 46 -0.61 -2.15 0.87
C LEU A 46 -0.23 -2.72 -0.50
N TYR A 47 -1.22 -2.89 -1.38
CA TYR A 47 -1.03 -3.13 -2.79
C TYR A 47 -1.41 -1.89 -3.59
N VAL A 48 -0.52 -1.46 -4.48
CA VAL A 48 -0.72 -0.35 -5.41
C VAL A 48 -0.63 -0.88 -6.84
N GLY A 49 -1.70 -0.71 -7.62
CA GLY A 49 -1.74 -1.09 -9.03
C GLY A 49 -2.36 -0.02 -9.91
N GLY A 50 -2.42 -0.26 -11.22
CA GLY A 50 -2.98 0.66 -12.21
C GLY A 50 -2.44 2.09 -12.10
N ASP A 51 -3.30 3.07 -12.33
CA ASP A 51 -2.92 4.48 -12.34
C ASP A 51 -2.46 5.00 -10.97
N ALA A 52 -2.80 4.32 -9.87
CA ALA A 52 -2.37 4.69 -8.53
C ALA A 52 -0.84 4.65 -8.36
N LEU A 53 -0.13 3.87 -9.20
CA LEU A 53 1.33 3.81 -9.20
C LEU A 53 1.98 5.16 -9.49
N GLN A 54 1.30 6.06 -10.20
CA GLN A 54 1.80 7.42 -10.49
C GLN A 54 2.09 8.21 -9.22
N GLY A 55 1.28 8.03 -8.17
CA GLY A 55 1.46 8.75 -6.91
C GLY A 55 2.56 8.19 -6.00
N LEU A 56 3.28 7.14 -6.42
CA LEU A 56 4.49 6.69 -5.73
C LEU A 56 5.76 7.37 -6.23
N LEU A 57 5.68 8.10 -7.35
CA LEU A 57 6.75 8.94 -7.86
C LEU A 57 6.64 10.36 -7.28
N PRO A 58 7.72 11.16 -7.33
CA PRO A 58 7.63 12.57 -6.97
C PRO A 58 6.49 13.24 -7.74
N GLY A 59 5.55 13.82 -7.01
CA GLY A 59 4.38 14.47 -7.60
C GLY A 59 4.73 15.81 -8.24
N ASP A 60 3.78 16.31 -9.03
CA ASP A 60 3.85 17.58 -9.73
C ASP A 60 2.91 18.64 -9.13
N GLY A 61 2.31 18.36 -7.97
CA GLY A 61 1.32 19.23 -7.32
C GLY A 61 -0.10 19.07 -7.87
N LEU A 62 -0.37 18.05 -8.69
CA LEU A 62 -1.67 17.85 -9.36
C LEU A 62 -2.43 16.59 -8.88
N PHE A 63 -1.93 15.89 -7.86
CA PHE A 63 -2.68 14.78 -7.27
C PHE A 63 -3.72 15.30 -6.27
N VAL A 64 -4.87 14.63 -6.22
CA VAL A 64 -5.89 14.91 -5.21
C VAL A 64 -5.34 14.54 -3.84
N ASP A 65 -5.35 15.49 -2.91
CA ASP A 65 -4.83 15.35 -1.55
C ASP A 65 -3.35 14.89 -1.50
N GLU A 66 -2.52 15.46 -2.38
CA GLU A 66 -1.10 15.11 -2.55
C GLU A 66 -0.27 15.28 -1.28
N ASP A 67 -0.63 16.23 -0.42
CA ASP A 67 -0.04 16.42 0.90
C ASP A 67 -0.07 15.13 1.74
N ASN A 68 -1.18 14.40 1.72
CA ASN A 68 -1.27 13.11 2.42
C ASN A 68 -0.37 12.02 1.78
N ILE A 69 -0.13 12.08 0.48
CA ILE A 69 0.81 11.16 -0.17
C ILE A 69 2.23 11.50 0.28
N VAL A 70 2.63 12.77 0.17
CA VAL A 70 3.98 13.26 0.49
C VAL A 70 4.33 13.03 1.97
N ASP A 71 3.39 13.30 2.88
CA ASP A 71 3.64 13.25 4.32
C ASP A 71 3.67 11.82 4.86
N PHE A 72 2.81 10.92 4.36
CA PHE A 72 2.62 9.58 4.94
C PHE A 72 3.32 8.46 4.16
N LEU A 73 3.58 8.61 2.87
CA LEU A 73 4.28 7.59 2.08
C LEU A 73 5.69 7.28 2.63
N PRO A 74 6.52 8.25 3.07
CA PRO A 74 7.84 7.96 3.64
C PRO A 74 7.77 7.01 4.84
N THR A 75 6.75 7.11 5.69
CA THR A 75 6.57 6.21 6.84
C THR A 75 6.33 4.76 6.42
N LEU A 76 5.67 4.53 5.29
CA LEU A 76 5.49 3.20 4.70
C LEU A 76 6.78 2.70 4.04
N CYS A 77 7.48 3.59 3.34
CA CYS A 77 8.76 3.31 2.67
C CYS A 77 9.86 2.90 3.66
N GLU A 78 9.98 3.57 4.81
CA GLU A 78 11.00 3.26 5.82
C GLU A 78 10.85 1.86 6.38
N ARG A 79 9.60 1.39 6.52
CA ARG A 79 9.30 0.10 7.11
C ARG A 79 9.46 -1.04 6.11
N ARG A 80 9.35 -0.78 4.80
CA ARG A 80 9.44 -1.71 3.64
C ARG A 80 8.65 -3.03 3.75
N GLN A 81 7.96 -3.27 4.85
CA GLN A 81 7.16 -4.46 5.09
C GLN A 81 5.74 -4.20 4.59
N GLY A 82 5.30 -5.08 3.69
CA GLY A 82 3.91 -5.12 3.25
C GLY A 82 3.54 -4.16 2.13
N VAL A 83 4.45 -3.51 1.40
CA VAL A 83 4.10 -2.74 0.20
C VAL A 83 4.42 -3.54 -1.06
N TYR A 84 3.42 -3.72 -1.94
CA TYR A 84 3.52 -4.47 -3.19
C TYR A 84 2.99 -3.66 -4.38
N LEU A 85 3.62 -3.84 -5.54
CA LEU A 85 3.23 -3.19 -6.79
C LEU A 85 2.64 -4.21 -7.76
N GLU A 86 1.81 -3.72 -8.69
CA GLU A 86 1.37 -4.52 -9.83
C GLU A 86 2.55 -4.89 -10.74
N GLN A 87 2.72 -6.19 -10.97
CA GLN A 87 3.76 -6.72 -11.84
C GLN A 87 3.50 -6.39 -13.32
N GLY A 88 4.57 -5.98 -14.01
CA GLY A 88 4.52 -5.75 -15.47
C GLY A 88 3.82 -4.45 -15.86
N HIS A 89 3.55 -3.57 -14.90
CA HIS A 89 3.02 -2.25 -15.19
C HIS A 89 4.11 -1.38 -15.85
N PRO A 90 3.89 -0.76 -17.02
CA PRO A 90 4.92 -0.02 -17.76
C PRO A 90 5.61 1.09 -16.96
N LEU A 91 4.86 1.74 -16.05
CA LEU A 91 5.41 2.76 -15.15
C LEU A 91 6.44 2.16 -14.17
N VAL A 92 6.19 0.96 -13.64
CA VAL A 92 7.10 0.27 -12.71
C VAL A 92 8.37 -0.14 -13.44
N GLU A 93 8.23 -0.71 -14.64
CA GLU A 93 9.37 -1.09 -15.49
C GLU A 93 10.26 0.11 -15.82
N SER A 94 9.64 1.25 -16.17
CA SER A 94 10.37 2.47 -16.55
C SER A 94 11.01 3.23 -15.38
N ASN A 95 10.64 2.91 -14.13
CA ASN A 95 11.07 3.63 -12.93
C ASN A 95 11.60 2.68 -11.83
N ARG A 96 12.23 1.57 -12.23
CA ARG A 96 12.76 0.53 -11.32
C ARG A 96 13.69 1.06 -10.23
N ASP A 97 14.46 2.09 -10.54
CA ASP A 97 15.39 2.77 -9.64
C ASP A 97 14.66 3.52 -8.51
N ARG A 98 13.43 3.98 -8.77
CA ARG A 98 12.61 4.76 -7.84
C ARG A 98 11.56 3.90 -7.13
N LEU A 99 11.00 2.92 -7.83
CA LEU A 99 9.95 2.02 -7.34
C LEU A 99 10.55 0.67 -6.94
N SER A 100 11.30 0.66 -5.83
CA SER A 100 12.06 -0.52 -5.35
C SER A 100 11.23 -1.56 -4.56
N PHE A 101 9.90 -1.51 -4.65
CA PHE A 101 9.01 -2.44 -3.94
C PHE A 101 8.84 -3.76 -4.72
N PRO A 102 8.56 -4.88 -4.02
CA PRO A 102 8.26 -6.14 -4.67
C PRO A 102 7.02 -6.04 -5.58
N GLU A 103 7.12 -6.61 -6.77
CA GLU A 103 6.00 -6.74 -7.70
C GLU A 103 5.28 -8.08 -7.51
N ILE A 104 3.97 -8.09 -7.70
CA ILE A 104 3.16 -9.31 -7.72
C ILE A 104 2.14 -9.28 -8.86
N ASP A 105 1.89 -10.46 -9.44
CA ASP A 105 0.84 -10.69 -10.41
C ASP A 105 -0.55 -10.77 -9.75
N ALA A 106 -1.60 -10.89 -10.57
CA ALA A 106 -2.97 -11.07 -10.09
C ALA A 106 -3.11 -12.31 -9.19
N GLY A 107 -2.37 -13.39 -9.47
CA GLY A 107 -2.33 -14.58 -8.62
C GLY A 107 -1.72 -14.30 -7.24
N GLY A 108 -0.67 -13.49 -7.18
CA GLY A 108 -0.03 -13.01 -5.96
C GLY A 108 -0.96 -12.13 -5.15
N LEU A 109 -1.67 -11.20 -5.80
CA LEU A 109 -2.69 -10.38 -5.13
C LEU A 109 -3.81 -11.25 -4.55
N ALA A 110 -4.30 -12.25 -5.30
CA ALA A 110 -5.31 -13.18 -4.80
C ALA A 110 -4.82 -13.99 -3.58
N ARG A 111 -3.54 -14.43 -3.60
CA ARG A 111 -2.91 -15.10 -2.45
C ARG A 111 -2.76 -14.18 -1.24
N LEU A 112 -2.40 -12.91 -1.45
CA LEU A 112 -2.41 -11.92 -0.37
C LEU A 112 -3.83 -11.78 0.18
N ALA A 113 -4.82 -11.54 -0.65
CA ALA A 113 -6.21 -11.35 -0.21
C ALA A 113 -6.72 -12.55 0.62
N ALA A 114 -6.48 -13.78 0.17
CA ALA A 114 -6.85 -15.00 0.89
C ALA A 114 -6.07 -15.19 2.21
N GLY A 115 -4.87 -14.62 2.29
CA GLY A 115 -3.99 -14.67 3.46
C GLY A 115 -4.20 -13.53 4.47
N HIS A 116 -5.11 -12.58 4.23
CA HIS A 116 -5.42 -11.50 5.16
C HIS A 116 -6.80 -11.70 5.79
N ASP A 117 -6.96 -11.23 7.02
CA ASP A 117 -8.22 -11.37 7.76
C ASP A 117 -9.24 -10.32 7.30
N TYR A 118 -8.74 -9.20 6.75
CA TYR A 118 -9.54 -8.12 6.16
C TYR A 118 -8.94 -7.64 4.84
N VAL A 119 -9.82 -7.28 3.90
CA VAL A 119 -9.44 -6.63 2.64
C VAL A 119 -10.23 -5.33 2.50
N MET A 120 -9.54 -4.22 2.29
CA MET A 120 -10.10 -2.90 2.02
C MET A 120 -9.70 -2.48 0.61
N ARG A 121 -10.68 -2.03 -0.19
CA ARG A 121 -10.44 -1.54 -1.54
C ARG A 121 -10.85 -0.08 -1.66
N PHE A 122 -9.96 0.72 -2.24
CA PHE A 122 -10.13 2.15 -2.47
C PHE A 122 -10.16 2.44 -3.97
#